data_AF-A0A930A5N5-F1
#
_entry.id   AF-A0A930A5N5-F1
#
_cell.length_a   1.000
_cell.length_b   1.000
_cell.length_c   1.000
_cell.angle_alpha   90.00
_cell.angle_beta   90.00
_cell.angle_gamma   90.00
#
_symmetry.space_group_name_H-M   'P 1'
#
loop_
_entity.id
_entity.type
_entity.pdbx_description
1 polymer ?
#
loop_
_entity_poly.entity_id
_entity_poly.type
_entity_poly.pdbx_seq_one_letter_code
_entity_poly.pdbx_strand_id
1 'polypeptide(L)'
;MTQSEKLVPFLFKGEMKMELLDAIKQRHSVRSYLDKSIDTDVRNELCKYIDECNQEGNLHIQLIENEPQAFAKRLYHYGLFSNVKNYIALVGKDDSTFHERCGYYGEKIVLKAQMLGLNTCWVGGTYKKIESVVD
;
A
#
# COMPACT_ATOMS: atom_id res chain seq x y z
N MET A 1 24.74 -39.27 14.56
CA MET A 1 23.67 -38.96 15.53
C MET A 1 24.35 -38.41 16.77
N THR A 2 24.73 -37.13 16.76
CA THR A 2 23.94 -35.92 17.13
C THR A 2 23.89 -35.69 18.65
N GLN A 3 24.66 -34.70 19.09
CA GLN A 3 24.45 -34.02 20.38
C GLN A 3 24.94 -32.56 20.36
N SER A 4 24.89 -31.88 19.21
CA SER A 4 25.16 -30.44 19.10
C SER A 4 23.90 -29.58 18.83
N GLU A 5 22.71 -30.19 18.83
CA GLU A 5 21.42 -29.48 18.62
C GLU A 5 20.80 -28.93 19.92
N LYS A 6 21.59 -28.70 20.99
CA LYS A 6 21.04 -28.37 22.32
C LYS A 6 21.58 -27.11 22.98
N LEU A 7 21.96 -26.07 22.24
CA LEU A 7 22.17 -24.75 22.85
C LEU A 7 21.79 -23.60 21.90
N VAL A 8 20.50 -23.50 21.57
CA VAL A 8 19.89 -22.17 21.39
C VAL A 8 18.60 -22.14 22.23
N PRO A 9 18.72 -22.04 23.57
CA PRO A 9 17.55 -21.83 24.39
C PRO A 9 17.03 -20.42 24.11
N PHE A 10 15.76 -20.31 23.73
CA PHE A 10 14.84 -19.34 24.30
C PHE A 10 15.41 -17.94 24.54
N LEU A 11 15.32 -17.03 23.56
CA LEU A 11 15.15 -15.56 23.72
C LEU A 11 15.44 -14.84 22.39
N PHE A 12 14.43 -14.70 21.53
CA PHE A 12 14.17 -13.48 20.76
C PHE A 12 12.71 -13.54 20.29
N LYS A 13 11.79 -13.26 21.22
CA LYS A 13 10.43 -12.83 20.91
C LYS A 13 10.53 -11.34 20.52
N GLY A 14 11.24 -11.05 19.44
CA GLY A 14 11.30 -9.73 18.84
C GLY A 14 10.33 -9.75 17.67
N GLU A 15 9.37 -8.83 17.65
CA GLU A 15 8.62 -8.52 16.43
C GLU A 15 9.63 -8.36 15.28
N MET A 16 9.54 -9.21 14.25
CA MET A 16 10.36 -9.06 13.05
C MET A 16 9.90 -7.81 12.31
N LYS A 17 10.41 -6.65 12.73
CA LYS A 17 10.20 -5.40 12.03
C LYS A 17 10.97 -5.48 10.71
N MET A 18 10.25 -5.51 9.59
CA MET A 18 10.89 -5.47 8.28
C MET A 18 11.64 -4.14 8.14
N GLU A 19 12.95 -4.22 7.89
CA GLU A 19 13.79 -3.04 7.66
C GLU A 19 13.62 -2.50 6.24
N LEU A 20 13.90 -1.21 6.02
CA LEU A 20 13.66 -0.54 4.75
C LEU A 20 14.35 -1.22 3.56
N LEU A 21 15.62 -1.64 3.72
CA LEU A 21 16.36 -2.31 2.66
C LEU A 21 15.75 -3.67 2.30
N ASP A 22 15.18 -4.36 3.26
CA ASP A 22 14.51 -5.64 3.02
C ASP A 22 13.15 -5.42 2.34
N ALA A 23 12.42 -4.38 2.74
CA ALA A 23 11.20 -3.96 2.06
C ALA A 23 11.47 -3.64 0.59
N ILE A 24 12.52 -2.86 0.29
CA ILE A 24 12.91 -2.54 -1.09
C ILE A 24 13.21 -3.80 -1.91
N LYS A 25 13.97 -4.76 -1.35
CA LYS A 25 14.34 -6.00 -2.04
C LYS A 25 13.14 -6.92 -2.28
N GLN A 26 12.21 -6.97 -1.33
CA GLN A 26 11.07 -7.90 -1.36
C GLN A 26 9.85 -7.32 -2.09
N ARG A 27 9.74 -5.99 -2.18
CA ARG A 27 8.61 -5.32 -2.81
C ARG A 27 8.47 -5.77 -4.27
N HIS A 28 7.29 -6.26 -4.58
CA HIS A 28 6.87 -6.63 -5.92
C HIS A 28 5.41 -6.21 -6.11
N SER A 29 4.99 -6.07 -7.36
CA SER A 29 3.60 -5.69 -7.65
C SER A 29 2.67 -6.88 -7.47
N VAL A 30 1.80 -6.81 -6.45
CA VAL A 30 0.75 -7.81 -6.21
C VAL A 30 -0.56 -7.32 -6.80
N ARG A 31 -1.26 -8.21 -7.49
CA ARG A 31 -2.51 -7.90 -8.18
C ARG A 31 -3.67 -8.80 -7.77
N SER A 32 -3.38 -9.84 -6.98
CA SER A 32 -4.38 -10.73 -6.39
C SER A 32 -4.28 -10.64 -4.88
N TYR A 33 -5.40 -10.32 -4.25
CA TYR A 33 -5.46 -10.04 -2.82
C TYR A 33 -6.33 -11.08 -2.10
N LEU A 34 -6.10 -11.23 -0.81
CA LEU A 34 -6.99 -12.01 0.05
C LEU A 34 -8.30 -11.25 0.21
N ASP A 35 -9.41 -11.97 0.28
CA ASP A 35 -10.69 -11.38 0.70
C ASP A 35 -10.72 -11.23 2.23
N LYS A 36 -9.87 -10.33 2.73
CA LYS A 36 -9.69 -10.02 4.14
C LYS A 36 -9.48 -8.51 4.30
N SER A 37 -10.12 -7.92 5.31
CA SER A 37 -9.89 -6.51 5.67
C SER A 37 -8.46 -6.30 6.17
N ILE A 38 -7.96 -5.07 6.02
CA ILE A 38 -6.70 -4.65 6.64
C ILE A 38 -6.89 -4.69 8.15
N ASP A 39 -5.88 -5.18 8.88
CA ASP A 39 -5.90 -5.17 10.34
C ASP A 39 -5.96 -3.72 10.87
N THR A 40 -6.66 -3.49 11.98
CA THR A 40 -6.90 -2.13 12.49
C THR A 40 -5.59 -1.43 12.87
N ASP A 41 -4.64 -2.15 13.46
CA ASP A 41 -3.36 -1.55 13.89
C ASP A 41 -2.50 -1.21 12.67
N VAL A 42 -2.44 -2.12 11.70
CA VAL A 42 -1.75 -1.91 10.41
C VAL A 42 -2.35 -0.72 9.66
N ARG A 43 -3.69 -0.65 9.60
CA ARG A 43 -4.41 0.46 8.97
C ARG A 43 -4.06 1.79 9.64
N ASN A 44 -4.11 1.86 10.96
CA ASN A 44 -3.83 3.07 11.70
C ASN A 44 -2.38 3.54 11.50
N GLU A 45 -1.42 2.61 11.49
CA GLU A 45 -0.02 2.94 11.22
C GLU A 45 0.20 3.42 9.78
N LEU A 46 -0.47 2.81 8.80
CA LEU A 46 -0.43 3.25 7.41
C LEU A 46 -1.04 4.65 7.24
N CYS A 47 -2.21 4.91 7.81
CA CYS A 47 -2.86 6.23 7.76
C CYS A 47 -1.99 7.31 8.39
N LYS A 48 -1.39 7.05 9.56
CA LYS A 48 -0.46 7.98 10.19
C LYS A 48 0.71 8.33 9.27
N TYR A 49 1.30 7.33 8.61
CA TYR A 49 2.42 7.55 7.70
C TYR A 49 2.00 8.31 6.43
N ILE A 50 0.77 8.08 5.95
CA ILE A 50 0.19 8.86 4.85
C ILE A 50 0.04 10.33 5.27
N ASP A 51 -0.42 10.61 6.48
CA ASP A 51 -0.55 11.97 7.00
C ASP A 51 0.81 12.68 7.09
N GLU A 52 1.85 11.99 7.55
CA GLU A 52 3.24 12.49 7.54
C GLU A 52 3.69 12.83 6.11
N CYS A 53 3.46 11.93 5.16
CA CYS A 53 3.78 12.16 3.74
C CYS A 53 2.97 13.33 3.14
N ASN A 54 1.72 13.51 3.54
CA ASN A 54 0.88 14.62 3.10
C ASN A 54 1.42 15.97 3.58
N GLN A 55 1.85 16.04 4.85
CA GLN A 55 2.46 17.24 5.43
C GLN A 55 3.80 17.58 4.76
N GLU A 56 4.70 16.61 4.62
CA GLU A 56 6.01 16.81 3.99
C GLU A 56 5.90 17.12 2.49
N GLY A 57 4.96 16.46 1.80
CA GLY A 57 4.81 16.53 0.36
C GLY A 57 3.86 17.60 -0.15
N ASN A 58 3.16 18.31 0.74
CA ASN A 58 2.04 19.18 0.36
C ASN A 58 1.08 18.46 -0.62
N LEU A 59 0.64 17.29 -0.19
CA LEU A 59 -0.29 16.40 -0.90
C LEU A 59 -1.52 16.12 -0.03
N HIS A 60 -2.50 15.45 -0.62
CA HIS A 60 -3.71 14.98 0.04
C HIS A 60 -4.00 13.53 -0.33
N ILE A 61 -2.98 12.68 -0.19
CA ILE A 61 -3.05 11.23 -0.39
C ILE A 61 -4.09 10.63 0.56
N GLN A 62 -4.93 9.74 0.04
CA GLN A 62 -6.02 9.11 0.78
C GLN A 62 -5.97 7.60 0.66
N LEU A 63 -6.22 6.90 1.77
CA LEU A 63 -6.56 5.48 1.75
C LEU A 63 -8.10 5.35 1.62
N ILE A 64 -8.55 4.71 0.54
CA ILE A 64 -9.95 4.39 0.31
C ILE A 64 -10.12 2.89 0.52
N GLU A 65 -11.12 2.52 1.33
CA GLU A 65 -11.35 1.13 1.74
C GLU A 65 -12.77 0.67 1.36
N ASN A 66 -12.93 -0.63 1.16
CA ASN A 66 -14.21 -1.28 0.88
C ASN A 66 -14.95 -0.73 -0.35
N GLU A 67 -14.22 -0.36 -1.40
CA GLU A 67 -14.76 0.08 -2.68
C GLU A 67 -14.50 -0.96 -3.80
N PRO A 68 -15.20 -2.12 -3.79
CA PRO A 68 -15.00 -3.18 -4.78
C PRO A 68 -15.34 -2.75 -6.22
N GLN A 69 -16.08 -1.66 -6.39
CA GLN A 69 -16.50 -1.16 -7.70
C GLN A 69 -15.45 -0.30 -8.40
N ALA A 70 -14.44 0.21 -7.66
CA ALA A 70 -13.38 1.06 -8.21
C ALA A 70 -12.67 0.42 -9.42
N PHE A 71 -12.48 -0.90 -9.37
CA PHE A 71 -11.80 -1.69 -10.41
C PHE A 71 -12.74 -2.70 -11.10
N ALA A 72 -14.06 -2.58 -10.92
CA ALA A 72 -15.04 -3.52 -11.47
C ALA A 72 -15.43 -3.25 -12.93
N LYS A 73 -14.83 -2.26 -13.61
CA LYS A 73 -15.12 -2.00 -15.04
C LYS A 73 -14.32 -2.90 -15.98
N ARG A 74 -14.92 -3.23 -17.14
CA ARG A 74 -14.38 -4.14 -18.19
C ARG A 74 -12.94 -3.86 -18.62
N LEU A 75 -12.47 -2.61 -18.52
CA LEU A 75 -11.07 -2.27 -18.85
C LEU A 75 -10.04 -2.95 -17.91
N TYR A 76 -10.43 -3.23 -16.66
CA TYR A 76 -9.58 -3.87 -15.66
C TYR A 76 -9.81 -5.40 -15.56
N HIS A 77 -10.81 -5.92 -16.27
CA HIS A 77 -11.23 -7.33 -16.23
C HIS A 77 -10.42 -8.27 -17.12
N TYR A 78 -9.37 -7.81 -17.80
CA TYR A 78 -8.40 -8.69 -18.47
C TYR A 78 -7.43 -9.34 -17.45
N GLY A 79 -7.97 -9.96 -16.40
CA GLY A 79 -7.18 -10.65 -15.37
C GLY A 79 -6.19 -9.76 -14.62
N LEU A 80 -6.42 -8.43 -14.59
CA LEU A 80 -5.45 -7.49 -14.05
C LEU A 80 -5.49 -7.39 -12.54
N PHE A 81 -6.66 -7.59 -11.91
CA PHE A 81 -6.83 -7.49 -10.46
C PHE A 81 -7.87 -8.48 -9.94
N SER A 82 -7.63 -9.09 -8.77
CA SER A 82 -8.61 -9.94 -8.07
C SER A 82 -8.68 -9.57 -6.59
N ASN A 83 -9.92 -9.48 -6.08
CA ASN A 83 -10.25 -9.09 -4.70
C ASN A 83 -9.68 -7.73 -4.26
N VAL A 84 -9.42 -6.80 -5.19
CA VAL A 84 -9.06 -5.43 -4.84
C VAL A 84 -10.30 -4.70 -4.36
N LYS A 85 -10.27 -4.27 -3.10
CA LYS A 85 -11.33 -3.49 -2.47
C LYS A 85 -10.83 -2.17 -1.87
N ASN A 86 -9.51 -1.99 -1.79
CA ASN A 86 -8.87 -0.83 -1.18
C ASN A 86 -7.85 -0.26 -2.16
N TYR A 87 -7.65 1.05 -2.13
CA TYR A 87 -6.61 1.72 -2.93
C TYR A 87 -6.14 2.99 -2.26
N ILE A 88 -4.97 3.47 -2.69
CA ILE A 88 -4.40 4.73 -2.23
C ILE A 88 -4.46 5.70 -3.40
N ALA A 89 -5.22 6.78 -3.24
CA ALA A 89 -5.33 7.84 -4.24
C ALA A 89 -4.25 8.90 -3.96
N LEU A 90 -3.40 9.19 -4.95
CA LEU A 90 -2.44 10.28 -4.85
C LEU A 90 -3.08 11.56 -5.37
N VAL A 91 -3.39 12.47 -4.46
CA VAL A 91 -4.11 13.71 -4.76
C VAL A 91 -3.26 14.89 -4.32
N GLY A 92 -3.34 16.00 -5.06
CA GLY A 92 -2.60 17.21 -4.76
C GLY A 92 -2.93 18.31 -5.77
N LYS A 93 -2.35 19.49 -5.55
CA LYS A 93 -2.44 20.59 -6.51
C LYS A 93 -1.68 20.21 -7.78
N ASP A 94 -2.31 20.39 -8.93
CA ASP A 94 -1.70 20.22 -10.24
C ASP A 94 -0.74 21.41 -10.52
N ASP A 95 0.51 21.22 -10.12
CA ASP A 95 1.63 22.14 -10.32
C ASP A 95 2.80 21.40 -10.98
N SER A 96 3.84 22.14 -11.41
CA SER A 96 4.96 21.57 -12.15
C SER A 96 5.75 20.49 -11.41
N THR A 97 5.57 20.37 -10.09
CA THR A 97 6.26 19.38 -9.23
C THR A 97 5.31 18.30 -8.70
N PHE A 98 4.02 18.36 -9.03
CA PHE A 98 2.99 17.42 -8.56
C PHE A 98 3.37 15.95 -8.81
N HIS A 99 3.74 15.62 -10.04
CA HIS A 99 4.08 14.25 -10.42
C HIS A 99 5.31 13.70 -9.69
N GLU A 100 6.33 14.53 -9.48
CA GLU A 100 7.53 14.15 -8.73
C GLU A 100 7.18 13.85 -7.27
N ARG A 101 6.40 14.74 -6.63
CA ARG A 101 5.95 14.53 -5.24
C ARG A 101 5.09 13.28 -5.13
N CYS A 102 4.14 13.06 -6.04
CA CYS A 102 3.34 11.84 -6.07
C CYS A 102 4.20 10.58 -6.21
N GLY A 103 5.18 10.58 -7.11
CA GLY A 103 6.09 9.43 -7.27
C GLY A 103 6.90 9.16 -6.01
N TYR A 104 7.51 10.21 -5.44
CA TYR A 104 8.37 10.11 -4.28
C TYR A 104 7.60 9.66 -3.02
N TYR A 105 6.54 10.37 -2.64
CA TYR A 105 5.75 10.05 -1.45
C TYR A 105 4.89 8.80 -1.64
N GLY A 106 4.43 8.54 -2.87
CA GLY A 106 3.76 7.29 -3.21
C GLY A 106 4.66 6.07 -2.97
N GLU A 107 5.92 6.11 -3.40
CA GLU A 107 6.84 5.00 -3.18
C GLU A 107 7.23 4.86 -1.70
N LYS A 108 7.38 5.97 -0.95
CA LYS A 108 7.52 5.93 0.53
C LYS A 108 6.38 5.13 1.17
N ILE A 109 5.14 5.41 0.77
CA ILE A 109 3.95 4.72 1.29
C ILE A 109 3.91 3.25 0.85
N VAL A 110 4.28 2.95 -0.40
CA VAL A 110 4.39 1.57 -0.90
C VAL A 110 5.38 0.75 -0.07
N LEU A 111 6.55 1.30 0.26
CA LEU A 111 7.54 0.63 1.09
C LEU A 111 7.07 0.50 2.54
N LYS A 112 6.39 1.52 3.08
CA LYS A 112 5.76 1.42 4.41
C LYS A 112 4.72 0.31 4.45
N ALA A 113 3.84 0.22 3.45
CA ALA A 113 2.86 -0.85 3.34
C ALA A 113 3.54 -2.22 3.32
N GLN A 114 4.62 -2.39 2.55
CA GLN A 114 5.42 -3.61 2.51
C GLN A 114 5.96 -3.98 3.90
N MET A 115 6.49 -2.99 4.65
CA MET A 115 6.99 -3.20 6.01
C MET A 115 5.90 -3.62 7.00
N LEU A 116 4.66 -3.21 6.75
CA LEU A 116 3.47 -3.60 7.52
C LEU A 116 2.84 -4.93 7.07
N GLY A 117 3.47 -5.63 6.12
CA GLY A 117 2.97 -6.90 5.59
C GLY A 117 1.86 -6.76 4.55
N LEU A 118 1.64 -5.56 4.01
CA LEU A 118 0.72 -5.30 2.90
C LEU A 118 1.49 -5.25 1.59
N ASN A 119 1.00 -5.96 0.57
CA ASN A 119 1.53 -5.81 -0.77
C ASN A 119 0.70 -4.78 -1.56
N THR A 120 1.32 -4.17 -2.57
CA THR A 120 0.70 -3.10 -3.37
C THR A 120 1.01 -3.28 -4.86
N CYS A 121 0.28 -2.56 -5.72
CA CYS A 121 0.62 -2.39 -7.12
C CYS A 121 0.22 -0.98 -7.56
N TRP A 122 1.13 -0.32 -8.25
CA TRP A 122 0.82 0.92 -8.97
C TRP A 122 -0.20 0.64 -10.08
N VAL A 123 -1.21 1.49 -10.18
CA VAL A 123 -2.20 1.45 -11.26
C VAL A 123 -2.01 2.68 -12.12
N GLY A 124 -1.69 2.47 -13.40
CA GLY A 124 -1.63 3.54 -14.38
C GLY A 124 -3.02 3.86 -14.92
N GLY A 125 -3.41 5.14 -14.87
CA GLY A 125 -4.65 5.64 -15.43
C GLY A 125 -5.07 6.93 -14.74
N THR A 126 -5.68 7.85 -15.49
CA THR A 126 -6.30 9.05 -14.92
C THR A 126 -7.77 8.76 -14.67
N TYR A 127 -8.20 8.87 -13.41
CA TYR A 127 -9.63 8.86 -13.10
C TYR A 127 -10.24 10.19 -13.56
N LYS A 128 -11.09 10.14 -14.58
CA LYS A 128 -11.96 11.27 -14.92
C LYS A 128 -13.26 11.11 -14.14
N LYS A 129 -13.65 12.15 -13.40
CA LYS A 129 -14.91 12.20 -12.66
C LYS A 129 -16.06 11.72 -13.54
N ILE A 130 -16.80 10.72 -13.08
CA ILE A 130 -18.00 10.25 -13.75
C ILE A 130 -19.13 11.16 -13.28
N GLU A 131 -19.71 11.93 -14.19
CA GLU A 131 -20.75 12.93 -13.89
C GLU A 131 -22.04 12.32 -13.29
N SER A 132 -22.24 11.01 -13.43
CA SER A 132 -23.48 10.32 -13.03
C SER A 132 -23.47 9.70 -11.62
N VAL A 133 -22.50 10.04 -10.75
CA VAL A 133 -22.43 9.49 -9.37
C VAL A 133 -22.36 10.62 -8.34
N VAL A 134 -23.18 11.65 -8.53
CA VAL A 134 -23.41 12.71 -7.55
C VAL A 134 -24.92 12.97 -7.55
N ASP A 135 -25.57 12.66 -6.42
CA ASP A 135 -26.72 13.44 -5.97
C ASP A 135 -26.19 14.75 -5.35
#